data_AF-B0BID5-F1
#
_entry.id   AF-B0BID5-F1
#
_cell.length_a   1.000
_cell.length_b   1.000
_cell.length_c   1.000
_cell.angle_alpha   90.00
_cell.angle_beta   90.00
_cell.angle_gamma   90.00
#
_symmetry.space_group_name_H-M   'P 1'
#
loop_
_entity.id
_entity.type
_entity.pdbx_description
1 polymer ?
#
loop_
_entity_poly.entity_id
_entity_poly.type
_entity_poly.pdbx_seq_one_letter_code
_entity_poly.pdbx_strand_id
1 'polypeptide(L)'
;ALGSMSPSRQRLLVSVTTFGLVSFIVMGLYFQSDPRMADGVLQGSEMVWWEEMLLAFSVISIFVNIGFSSSHAFSRQRKKWAWLSILIWPTSYVYSLGVALGFLANGDSDAA
;
A
#
# COMPACT_ATOMS: atom_id res chain seq x y z
N ALA A 1 -2.60 9.83 23.45
CA ALA A 1 -2.01 9.44 22.15
C ALA A 1 -1.69 7.94 22.18
N LEU A 2 -2.47 7.10 21.48
CA LEU A 2 -2.35 5.64 21.25
C LEU A 2 -2.17 4.67 22.46
N GLY A 3 -1.56 5.08 23.57
CA GLY A 3 -1.45 4.31 24.81
C GLY A 3 -2.74 4.21 25.63
N SER A 4 -3.84 4.84 25.18
CA SER A 4 -5.15 4.81 25.84
C SER A 4 -6.16 3.85 25.20
N MET A 5 -5.75 3.10 24.17
CA MET A 5 -6.65 2.20 23.43
C MET A 5 -6.62 0.81 24.06
N SER A 6 -7.80 0.22 24.32
CA SER A 6 -7.87 -1.13 24.90
C SER A 6 -7.24 -2.17 23.96
N PRO A 7 -6.69 -3.28 24.51
CA PRO A 7 -6.10 -4.34 23.68
C PRO A 7 -7.06 -4.91 22.62
N SER A 8 -8.35 -4.98 22.92
CA SER A 8 -9.39 -5.42 21.97
C SER A 8 -9.54 -4.49 20.77
N ARG A 9 -9.51 -3.16 21.00
CA ARG A 9 -9.59 -2.15 19.93
C ARG A 9 -8.34 -2.15 19.06
N GLN A 10 -7.17 -2.36 19.66
CA GLN A 10 -5.92 -2.49 18.91
C GLN A 10 -5.94 -3.71 17.99
N ARG A 11 -6.41 -4.88 18.49
CA ARG A 11 -6.56 -6.09 17.67
C ARG A 11 -7.55 -5.86 16.52
N LEU A 12 -8.70 -5.25 16.80
CA LEU A 12 -9.67 -4.93 15.76
C LEU A 12 -9.08 -4.00 14.68
N LEU A 13 -8.38 -2.94 15.09
CA LEU A 13 -7.72 -2.00 14.17
C LEU A 13 -6.71 -2.73 13.27
N VAL A 14 -5.85 -3.57 13.85
CA VAL A 14 -4.89 -4.37 13.10
C VAL A 14 -5.60 -5.33 12.13
N SER A 15 -6.64 -6.02 12.57
CA SER A 15 -7.39 -6.93 11.70
C SER A 15 -8.07 -6.21 10.52
N VAL A 16 -8.74 -5.08 10.78
CA VAL A 16 -9.41 -4.28 9.74
C VAL A 16 -8.39 -3.73 8.73
N THR A 17 -7.29 -3.17 9.21
CA THR A 17 -6.24 -2.62 8.34
C THR A 17 -5.49 -3.72 7.57
N THR A 18 -5.33 -4.91 8.16
CA THR A 18 -4.78 -6.08 7.47
C THR A 18 -5.72 -6.56 6.37
N PHE A 19 -7.04 -6.56 6.62
CA PHE A 19 -8.02 -6.86 5.59
C PHE A 19 -7.91 -5.88 4.42
N GLY A 20 -7.79 -4.58 4.68
CA GLY A 20 -7.58 -3.58 3.63
C GLY A 20 -6.29 -3.79 2.82
N LEU A 21 -5.20 -4.23 3.46
CA LEU A 21 -3.97 -4.62 2.77
C LEU A 21 -4.18 -5.82 1.83
N VAL A 22 -4.88 -6.86 2.30
CA VAL A 22 -5.19 -8.04 1.49
C VAL A 22 -6.09 -7.66 0.33
N SER A 23 -7.12 -6.83 0.57
CA SER A 23 -8.00 -6.30 -0.47
C SER A 23 -7.22 -5.52 -1.54
N PHE A 24 -6.22 -4.72 -1.16
CA PHE A 24 -5.35 -4.02 -2.12
C PHE A 24 -4.64 -4.99 -3.07
N ILE A 25 -4.04 -6.05 -2.52
CA ILE A 25 -3.29 -7.05 -3.30
C ILE A 25 -4.24 -7.79 -4.24
N VAL A 26 -5.39 -8.25 -3.73
CA VAL A 26 -6.39 -8.96 -4.52
C VAL A 26 -6.93 -8.08 -5.66
N MET A 27 -7.21 -6.80 -5.38
CA MET A 27 -7.65 -5.85 -6.41
C MET A 27 -6.57 -5.61 -7.46
N GLY A 28 -5.31 -5.43 -7.06
CA GLY A 28 -4.21 -5.26 -7.99
C GLY A 28 -4.07 -6.45 -8.96
N LEU A 29 -4.18 -7.68 -8.44
CA LEU A 29 -4.14 -8.90 -9.25
C LEU A 29 -5.39 -9.03 -10.14
N TYR A 30 -6.56 -8.69 -9.63
CA TYR A 30 -7.81 -8.70 -10.39
C TYR A 30 -7.74 -7.76 -11.61
N PHE A 31 -7.29 -6.52 -11.40
CA PHE A 31 -7.18 -5.53 -12.47
C PHE A 31 -6.07 -5.81 -13.48
N GLN A 32 -5.01 -6.55 -13.11
CA GLN A 32 -3.98 -6.96 -14.07
C GLN A 32 -4.52 -7.83 -15.22
N SER A 33 -5.57 -8.59 -14.96
CA SER A 33 -6.23 -9.44 -15.96
C SER A 33 -7.46 -8.79 -16.62
N ASP A 34 -7.78 -7.55 -16.25
CA ASP A 34 -9.00 -6.88 -16.68
C ASP A 34 -8.80 -6.19 -18.05
N PRO A 35 -9.66 -6.45 -19.05
CA PRO A 35 -9.62 -5.74 -20.34
C PRO A 35 -9.76 -4.22 -20.21
N ARG A 36 -10.38 -3.72 -19.13
CA ARG A 36 -10.50 -2.29 -18.83
C ARG A 36 -9.13 -1.63 -18.60
N MET A 37 -8.10 -2.40 -18.20
CA MET A 37 -6.74 -1.91 -17.98
C MET A 37 -5.84 -2.04 -19.22
N ALA A 38 -6.41 -2.19 -20.43
CA ALA A 38 -5.63 -2.38 -21.66
C ALA A 38 -4.72 -1.19 -22.02
N ASP A 39 -5.05 0.03 -21.58
CA ASP A 39 -4.23 1.23 -21.71
C ASP A 39 -3.22 1.42 -20.56
N GLY A 40 -3.20 0.50 -19.60
CA GLY A 40 -2.33 0.51 -18.44
C GLY A 40 -2.78 1.44 -17.31
N VAL A 41 -3.95 2.07 -17.41
CA VAL A 41 -4.45 3.02 -16.42
C VAL A 41 -5.94 2.79 -16.15
N LEU A 42 -6.27 2.29 -14.96
CA LEU A 42 -7.67 2.18 -14.54
C LEU A 42 -8.21 3.57 -14.16
N GLN A 43 -9.13 4.11 -14.94
CA GLN A 43 -9.81 5.36 -14.62
C GLN A 43 -10.98 5.12 -13.67
N GLY A 44 -11.30 6.09 -12.81
CA GLY A 44 -12.45 5.98 -11.89
C GLY A 44 -13.78 5.73 -12.61
N SER A 45 -13.96 6.27 -13.82
CA SER A 45 -15.15 6.02 -14.64
C SER A 45 -15.30 4.57 -15.12
N GLU A 46 -14.23 3.79 -15.10
CA GLU A 46 -14.22 2.37 -15.49
C GLU A 46 -14.43 1.44 -14.29
N MET A 47 -14.28 1.98 -13.08
CA MET A 47 -14.51 1.27 -11.83
C MET A 47 -15.99 1.35 -11.45
N VAL A 48 -16.54 0.23 -10.99
CA VAL A 48 -17.86 0.27 -10.33
C VAL A 48 -17.71 0.76 -8.90
N TRP A 49 -18.76 1.37 -8.35
CA TRP A 49 -18.72 2.06 -7.05
C TRP A 49 -18.11 1.25 -5.90
N TRP A 50 -18.34 -0.07 -5.83
CA TRP A 50 -17.78 -0.91 -4.77
C TRP A 50 -16.27 -1.13 -4.95
N GLU A 51 -15.77 -1.15 -6.19
CA GLU A 51 -14.35 -1.25 -6.49
C GLU A 51 -13.62 0.01 -5.99
N GLU A 52 -14.20 1.19 -6.25
CA GLU A 52 -13.68 2.47 -5.76
C GLU A 52 -13.66 2.52 -4.23
N MET A 53 -14.75 2.10 -3.57
CA MET A 53 -14.82 2.07 -2.11
C MET A 53 -13.79 1.11 -1.52
N LEU A 54 -13.61 -0.08 -2.12
CA LEU A 54 -12.64 -1.06 -1.62
C LEU A 54 -11.21 -0.57 -1.84
N LEU A 55 -10.92 0.07 -2.97
CA LEU A 55 -9.62 0.69 -3.24
C LEU A 55 -9.32 1.81 -2.23
N ALA A 56 -10.26 2.73 -2.00
CA ALA A 56 -10.11 3.81 -1.03
C ALA A 56 -9.89 3.26 0.40
N PHE A 57 -10.69 2.28 0.81
CA PHE A 57 -10.53 1.60 2.10
C PHE A 57 -9.15 0.93 2.23
N SER A 58 -8.68 0.29 1.17
CA SER A 58 -7.38 -0.38 1.12
C SER A 58 -6.23 0.61 1.29
N VAL A 59 -6.26 1.73 0.56
CA VAL A 59 -5.26 2.80 0.65
C VAL A 59 -5.24 3.42 2.05
N ILE A 60 -6.41 3.76 2.60
CA ILE A 60 -6.51 4.30 3.97
C ILE A 60 -5.94 3.30 4.98
N SER A 61 -6.25 2.02 4.82
CA SER A 61 -5.76 0.95 5.71
C SER A 61 -4.24 0.86 5.74
N ILE A 62 -3.57 1.01 4.59
CA ILE A 62 -2.10 1.05 4.50
C ILE A 62 -1.54 2.19 5.36
N PHE A 63 -2.05 3.42 5.16
CA PHE A 63 -1.54 4.59 5.89
C PHE A 63 -1.83 4.53 7.39
N VAL A 64 -3.01 4.04 7.78
CA VAL A 64 -3.34 3.83 9.20
C VAL A 64 -2.38 2.80 9.82
N ASN A 65 -2.08 1.71 9.13
CA ASN A 65 -1.17 0.68 9.63
C ASN A 65 0.27 1.21 9.74
N ILE A 66 0.74 1.99 8.76
CA ILE A 66 2.03 2.69 8.81
C ILE A 66 2.09 3.64 10.01
N GLY A 67 1.06 4.49 10.19
CA GLY A 67 0.99 5.44 11.30
C GLY A 67 0.99 4.74 12.67
N PHE A 68 0.19 3.67 12.80
CA PHE A 68 0.13 2.90 14.04
C PHE A 68 1.47 2.21 14.35
N SER A 69 2.05 1.51 13.37
CA SER A 69 3.30 0.77 13.51
C SER A 69 4.48 1.69 13.80
N SER A 70 4.59 2.81 13.07
CA SER A 70 5.66 3.80 13.28
C SER A 70 5.54 4.49 14.64
N SER A 71 4.33 4.91 15.03
CA SER A 71 4.09 5.51 16.35
C SER A 71 4.44 4.55 17.48
N HIS A 72 4.02 3.28 17.37
CA HIS A 72 4.37 2.25 18.34
C HIS A 72 5.89 2.02 18.42
N ALA A 73 6.56 1.92 17.27
CA ALA A 73 8.01 1.73 17.22
C ALA A 73 8.79 2.93 17.80
N PHE A 74 8.37 4.17 17.53
CA PHE A 74 8.95 5.36 18.15
C PHE A 74 8.76 5.36 19.67
N SER A 75 7.57 4.98 20.16
CA SER A 75 7.28 4.91 21.59
C SER A 75 8.17 3.91 22.34
N ARG A 76 8.64 2.85 21.64
CA ARG A 76 9.52 1.80 22.19
C ARG A 76 11.00 2.03 21.88
N GLN A 77 11.37 3.24 21.44
CA GLN A 77 12.72 3.61 21.00
C GLN A 77 13.30 2.73 19.87
N ARG A 78 12.44 2.05 19.11
CA ARG A 78 12.81 1.22 17.96
C ARG A 78 12.82 2.06 16.67
N LYS A 79 13.64 3.12 16.64
CA LYS A 79 13.67 4.12 15.56
C LYS A 79 13.89 3.53 14.17
N LYS A 80 14.74 2.51 14.03
CA LYS A 80 15.00 1.83 12.76
C LYS A 80 13.72 1.25 12.14
N TRP A 81 12.92 0.57 12.95
CA TRP A 81 11.65 -0.04 12.53
C TRP A 81 10.60 1.02 12.19
N ALA A 82 10.57 2.13 12.94
CA ALA A 82 9.67 3.24 12.65
C ALA A 82 9.95 3.88 11.28
N TRP A 83 11.23 4.14 10.99
CA TRP A 83 11.64 4.65 9.68
C TRP A 83 11.40 3.65 8.57
N LEU A 84 11.64 2.36 8.79
CA LEU A 84 11.32 1.32 7.81
C LEU A 84 9.83 1.32 7.44
N SER A 85 8.93 1.42 8.42
CA SER A 85 7.48 1.49 8.16
C SER A 85 7.08 2.74 7.36
N ILE A 86 7.72 3.88 7.60
CA ILE A 86 7.42 5.13 6.90
C ILE A 86 7.98 5.11 5.47
N LEU A 87 9.18 4.57 5.29
CA LEU A 87 9.93 4.64 4.03
C LEU A 87 9.63 3.50 3.06
N ILE A 88 8.81 2.50 3.44
CA ILE A 88 8.50 1.38 2.55
C ILE A 88 7.62 1.79 1.35
N TRP A 89 6.73 2.76 1.52
CA TRP A 89 5.81 3.17 0.47
C TRP A 89 6.44 4.15 -0.54
N PRO A 90 7.26 5.16 -0.14
CA PRO A 90 7.90 6.05 -1.11
C PRO A 90 8.95 5.31 -1.92
N THR A 91 9.66 4.33 -1.34
CA THR A 91 10.62 3.52 -2.09
C THR A 91 9.94 2.67 -3.16
N SER A 92 8.81 2.04 -2.82
CA SER A 92 7.97 1.32 -3.80
C SER A 92 7.48 2.26 -4.91
N TYR A 93 7.01 3.46 -4.56
CA TYR A 93 6.60 4.47 -5.55
C TYR A 93 7.75 4.89 -6.48
N VAL A 94 8.93 5.22 -5.92
CA VAL A 94 10.10 5.63 -6.71
C VAL A 94 10.55 4.51 -7.65
N TYR A 95 10.53 3.25 -7.22
CA TYR A 95 10.85 2.12 -8.07
C TYR A 95 9.86 2.00 -9.24
N SER A 96 8.55 1.99 -8.95
CA SER A 96 7.51 1.91 -9.99
C SER A 96 7.58 3.08 -10.97
N LEU A 97 7.86 4.29 -10.47
CA LEU A 97 8.08 5.47 -11.31
C LEU A 97 9.34 5.31 -12.17
N GLY A 98 10.43 4.78 -11.62
CA GLY A 98 11.66 4.52 -12.38
C GLY A 98 11.49 3.48 -13.49
N VAL A 99 10.65 2.47 -13.27
CA VAL A 99 10.24 1.52 -14.32
C VAL A 99 9.38 2.22 -15.37
N ALA A 100 8.36 2.98 -14.96
CA ALA A 100 7.46 3.69 -15.88
C ALA A 100 8.17 4.74 -16.74
N LEU A 101 9.17 5.43 -16.19
CA LEU A 101 10.00 6.40 -16.91
C LEU A 101 11.16 5.78 -17.70
N GLY A 102 11.31 4.44 -17.66
CA GLY A 102 12.34 3.72 -18.42
C GLY A 102 13.76 3.78 -17.84
N PHE A 103 14.00 4.51 -16.74
CA PHE A 103 15.32 4.60 -16.10
C PHE A 103 15.80 3.28 -15.52
N LEU A 104 14.88 2.41 -15.11
CA LEU A 104 15.18 1.10 -14.52
C LEU A 104 14.85 -0.08 -15.45
N ALA A 105 14.25 0.17 -16.61
CA ALA A 105 13.89 -0.87 -17.59
C ALA A 105 15.06 -1.27 -18.50
N ASN A 106 16.04 -0.37 -18.70
CA ASN A 106 17.17 -0.56 -19.64
C ASN A 106 18.33 -1.42 -19.06
N GLY A 107 18.13 -2.09 -17.94
CA GLY A 107 19.16 -2.96 -17.35
C GLY A 107 19.33 -4.33 -18.05
N ASP A 108 18.36 -4.73 -18.88
CA ASP A 108 18.34 -6.05 -19.54
C ASP A 108 18.74 -6.03 -21.03
N SER A 109 18.98 -4.87 -21.65
CA SER A 109 19.37 -4.78 -23.07
C SER A 109 20.88 -4.92 -23.33
N ASP A 110 21.71 -4.87 -22.29
CA ASP A 110 23.18 -4.87 -22.41
C ASP A 110 23.82 -6.23 -22.03
N ALA A 111 23.02 -7.27 -21.85
CA ALA A 111 23.47 -8.64 -21.53
C ALA A 111 23.19 -9.64 -22.67
N ALA A 112 23.23 -9.18 -23.93
CA ALA A 112 23.21 -10.02 -25.13
C ALA A 112 24.63 -10.38 -25.59
#